data_AF-A0A1G8NE48-F1
#
_entry.id   AF-A0A1G8NE48-F1
#
_cell.length_a   1.000
_cell.length_b   1.000
_cell.length_c   1.000
_cell.angle_alpha   90.00
_cell.angle_beta   90.00
_cell.angle_gamma   90.00
#
_symmetry.space_group_name_H-M   'P 1'
#
loop_
_entity.id
_entity.type
_entity.pdbx_description
1 polymer ?
#
loop_
_entity_poly.entity_id
_entity_poly.type
_entity_poly.pdbx_seq_one_letter_code
_entity_poly.pdbx_strand_id
1 'polypeptide(L)'
;MSQELRLIRRITLKLIPFLILLYLIAYVDRSAVGFAKLHMGADVGIGDAAYGMGAGLFFIGYFLLEIPSNLMLERFGARRWFARIMITWGAITMGMAFVQGPTSFYVMRFLLGAAEAGFFPGVLYYITQWFPVRHRGKILGLFILSQPIAMMITGPISGGLLGMEGVGGLHGWQWLFLCIGAPAILLTWPVLRWLPDGPKDVKWMDPVEKDWLAGELKKDLEAYGQTRHGNPLHALKDKRVLLLALFYLPVTLSIYGLGLWLPTLIKQFGGSDLVTGFVSAVPYIFGIVGLLIVPRSSDRLNDRYGHLAVLYVIGALGLFLSAYLTVPVLQLAALSLVAFSLFSCTAVFWTLPGRFFAGASAAAGIALINSVGNLGGYIGPFVIGWLKEITGNLATGLYFLSGVMICGLILTGVVYRVLERKHVLPESKFAASARSSR
;
A
#
# COMPACT_ATOMS: atom_id res chain seq x y z
N MET A 1 -22.09 -23.71 -11.68
CA MET A 1 -21.48 -22.36 -11.56
C MET A 1 -22.16 -21.44 -12.57
N SER A 2 -22.73 -20.31 -12.14
CA SER A 2 -23.44 -19.38 -13.05
C SER A 2 -22.53 -18.93 -14.20
N GLN A 3 -23.10 -18.55 -15.35
CA GLN A 3 -22.33 -18.02 -16.49
C GLN A 3 -21.48 -16.81 -16.08
N GLU A 4 -22.03 -15.93 -15.24
CA GLU A 4 -21.32 -14.83 -14.58
C GLU A 4 -20.06 -15.31 -13.85
N LEU A 5 -20.17 -16.29 -12.94
CA LEU A 5 -19.02 -16.76 -12.16
C LEU A 5 -17.92 -17.39 -13.04
N ARG A 6 -18.29 -18.04 -14.16
CA ARG A 6 -17.34 -18.56 -15.15
C ARG A 6 -16.58 -17.44 -15.86
N LEU A 7 -17.29 -16.42 -16.32
CA LEU A 7 -16.68 -15.28 -17.00
C LEU A 7 -15.78 -14.50 -16.06
N ILE A 8 -16.25 -14.15 -14.86
CA ILE A 8 -15.48 -13.42 -13.84
C ILE A 8 -14.23 -14.20 -13.44
N ARG A 9 -14.31 -15.54 -13.26
CA ARG A 9 -13.13 -16.37 -12.99
C ARG A 9 -12.12 -16.33 -14.15
N ARG A 10 -12.60 -16.37 -15.40
CA ARG A 10 -11.73 -16.31 -16.60
C ARG A 10 -11.03 -14.95 -16.70
N ILE A 11 -11.75 -13.84 -16.49
CA ILE A 11 -11.18 -12.49 -16.44
C ILE A 11 -10.12 -12.43 -15.32
N THR A 12 -10.46 -12.93 -14.13
CA THR A 12 -9.58 -12.92 -12.96
C THR A 12 -8.25 -13.62 -13.25
N LEU A 13 -8.29 -14.85 -13.78
CA LEU A 13 -7.09 -15.65 -14.05
C LEU A 13 -6.21 -15.05 -15.16
N LYS A 14 -6.78 -14.27 -16.08
CA LYS A 14 -6.03 -13.64 -17.18
C LYS A 14 -5.40 -12.30 -16.81
N LEU A 15 -6.04 -11.52 -15.93
CA LEU A 15 -5.60 -10.14 -15.63
C LEU A 15 -4.91 -10.01 -14.28
N ILE A 16 -5.49 -10.60 -13.23
CA ILE A 16 -5.10 -10.30 -11.85
C ILE A 16 -3.70 -10.83 -11.51
N PRO A 17 -3.28 -12.05 -11.90
CA PRO A 17 -1.91 -12.50 -11.65
C PRO A 17 -0.85 -11.58 -12.27
N PHE A 18 -1.12 -11.07 -13.47
CA PHE A 18 -0.20 -10.15 -14.15
C PHE A 18 -0.15 -8.79 -13.44
N LEU A 19 -1.29 -8.22 -13.08
CA LEU A 19 -1.33 -6.97 -12.30
C LEU A 19 -0.66 -7.12 -10.93
N ILE A 20 -0.86 -8.27 -10.26
CA ILE A 20 -0.15 -8.61 -9.02
C ILE A 20 1.36 -8.61 -9.25
N LEU A 21 1.86 -9.24 -10.32
CA LEU A 21 3.29 -9.24 -10.64
C LEU A 21 3.84 -7.81 -10.83
N LEU A 22 3.13 -6.96 -11.57
CA LEU A 22 3.55 -5.57 -11.76
C LEU A 22 3.63 -4.83 -10.41
N TYR A 23 2.64 -5.04 -9.55
CA TYR A 23 2.59 -4.38 -8.24
C TYR A 23 3.58 -4.97 -7.22
N LEU A 24 3.95 -6.25 -7.37
CA LEU A 24 5.05 -6.84 -6.61
C LEU A 24 6.35 -6.08 -6.89
N ILE A 25 6.67 -5.85 -8.16
CA ILE A 25 7.90 -5.14 -8.55
C ILE A 25 7.84 -3.70 -8.06
N ALA A 26 6.67 -3.05 -8.15
CA ALA A 26 6.44 -1.70 -7.64
C ALA A 26 6.83 -1.59 -6.14
N TYR A 27 6.40 -2.54 -5.33
CA TYR A 27 6.77 -2.55 -3.93
C TYR A 27 8.20 -2.98 -3.65
N VAL A 28 8.77 -3.91 -4.43
CA VAL A 28 10.18 -4.33 -4.30
C VAL A 28 11.10 -3.14 -4.49
N ASP A 29 10.86 -2.31 -5.49
CA ASP A 29 11.59 -1.05 -5.68
C ASP A 29 11.43 -0.09 -4.51
N ARG A 30 10.18 0.11 -4.08
CA ARG A 30 9.87 1.04 -2.99
C ARG A 30 10.63 0.69 -1.70
N SER A 31 10.78 -0.60 -1.39
CA SER A 31 11.50 -1.08 -0.21
C SER A 31 13.00 -1.24 -0.40
N ALA A 32 13.50 -1.37 -1.64
CA ALA A 32 14.92 -1.55 -1.93
C ALA A 32 15.80 -0.48 -1.30
N VAL A 33 15.33 0.77 -1.28
CA VAL A 33 16.07 1.90 -0.70
C VAL A 33 16.41 1.69 0.79
N GLY A 34 15.60 0.94 1.52
CA GLY A 34 15.86 0.59 2.92
C GLY A 34 17.04 -0.36 3.11
N PHE A 35 17.30 -1.23 2.13
CA PHE A 35 18.49 -2.07 2.08
C PHE A 35 19.70 -1.31 1.54
N ALA A 36 19.52 -0.51 0.48
CA ALA A 36 20.58 0.32 -0.09
C ALA A 36 21.25 1.21 0.97
N LYS A 37 20.44 1.77 1.88
CA LYS A 37 20.88 2.59 3.00
C LYS A 37 22.00 1.96 3.85
N LEU A 38 22.03 0.63 3.98
CA LEU A 38 23.03 -0.06 4.80
C LEU A 38 24.47 0.27 4.38
N HIS A 39 24.69 0.57 3.10
CA HIS A 39 26.00 0.87 2.53
C HIS A 39 26.08 2.27 1.90
N MET A 40 25.05 2.67 1.14
CA MET A 40 24.98 3.93 0.39
C MET A 40 25.24 5.18 1.25
N GLY A 41 24.85 5.16 2.53
CA GLY A 41 25.06 6.29 3.43
C GLY A 41 26.55 6.67 3.58
N ALA A 42 27.42 5.67 3.70
CA ALA A 42 28.86 5.87 3.87
C ALA A 42 29.54 6.30 2.56
N ASP A 43 29.14 5.69 1.43
CA ASP A 43 29.77 5.94 0.12
C ASP A 43 29.44 7.34 -0.42
N VAL A 44 28.22 7.81 -0.18
CA VAL A 44 27.68 8.99 -0.84
C VAL A 44 27.39 10.15 0.13
N GLY A 45 27.73 10.00 1.42
CA GLY A 45 27.58 11.04 2.44
C GLY A 45 26.13 11.35 2.81
N ILE A 46 25.28 10.33 2.90
CA ILE A 46 23.85 10.47 3.24
C ILE A 46 23.62 10.01 4.68
N GLY A 47 23.37 10.98 5.57
CA GLY A 47 23.00 10.73 6.98
C GLY A 47 21.58 10.18 7.16
N ASP A 48 21.19 9.90 8.41
CA ASP A 48 19.91 9.27 8.74
C ASP A 48 18.70 10.19 8.49
N ALA A 49 18.75 11.48 8.84
CA ALA A 49 17.68 12.43 8.53
C ALA A 49 17.62 12.71 7.03
N ALA A 50 18.78 12.78 6.36
CA ALA A 50 18.81 12.92 4.91
C ALA A 50 18.16 11.72 4.21
N TYR A 51 18.51 10.50 4.63
CA TYR A 51 17.83 9.30 4.16
C TYR A 51 16.32 9.37 4.43
N GLY A 52 15.90 9.71 5.65
CA GLY A 52 14.48 9.80 6.02
C GLY A 52 13.71 10.81 5.16
N MET A 53 14.30 11.99 4.90
CA MET A 53 13.72 13.01 4.03
C MET A 53 13.58 12.55 2.59
N GLY A 54 14.64 11.98 1.99
CA GLY A 54 14.57 11.47 0.62
C GLY A 54 13.65 10.26 0.48
N ALA A 55 13.65 9.34 1.46
CA ALA A 55 12.73 8.22 1.51
C ALA A 55 11.27 8.71 1.51
N GLY A 56 10.98 9.77 2.28
CA GLY A 56 9.67 10.42 2.34
C GLY A 56 9.29 11.20 1.08
N LEU A 57 10.23 11.91 0.43
CA LEU A 57 9.96 12.74 -0.76
C LEU A 57 9.33 11.97 -1.92
N PHE A 58 9.60 10.66 -2.01
CA PHE A 58 8.88 9.75 -2.89
C PHE A 58 7.36 9.87 -2.75
N PHE A 59 6.83 9.89 -1.52
CA PHE A 59 5.40 9.96 -1.28
C PHE A 59 4.81 11.33 -1.63
N ILE A 60 5.60 12.39 -1.55
CA ILE A 60 5.19 13.73 -1.99
C ILE A 60 5.05 13.78 -3.52
N GLY A 61 6.07 13.29 -4.24
CA GLY A 61 5.99 13.18 -5.71
C GLY A 61 4.82 12.31 -6.17
N TYR A 62 4.62 11.19 -5.48
CA TYR A 62 3.49 10.29 -5.71
C TYR A 62 2.16 11.00 -5.50
N PHE A 63 1.94 11.61 -4.33
CA PHE A 63 0.70 12.30 -3.98
C PHE A 63 0.34 13.43 -4.96
N LEU A 64 1.32 14.26 -5.35
CA LEU A 64 1.08 15.40 -6.23
C LEU A 64 0.67 14.97 -7.65
N LEU A 65 1.26 13.89 -8.17
CA LEU A 65 1.02 13.44 -9.55
C LEU A 65 0.02 12.28 -9.66
N GLU A 66 -0.50 11.76 -8.54
CA GLU A 66 -1.46 10.65 -8.54
C GLU A 66 -2.73 11.00 -9.36
N ILE A 67 -3.33 12.16 -9.08
CA ILE A 67 -4.54 12.63 -9.76
C ILE A 67 -4.27 12.95 -11.24
N PRO A 68 -3.27 13.79 -11.60
CA PRO A 68 -2.94 14.02 -13.01
C PRO A 68 -2.63 12.75 -13.79
N SER A 69 -1.89 11.81 -13.18
CA SER A 69 -1.52 10.54 -13.81
C SER A 69 -2.75 9.70 -14.12
N ASN A 70 -3.73 9.63 -13.21
CA ASN A 70 -4.93 8.85 -13.45
C ASN A 70 -5.86 9.46 -14.53
N LEU A 71 -5.90 10.79 -14.66
CA LEU A 71 -6.60 11.45 -15.78
C LEU A 71 -5.97 11.10 -17.13
N MET A 72 -4.65 11.02 -17.18
CA MET A 72 -3.94 10.63 -18.39
C MET A 72 -4.09 9.14 -18.69
N LEU A 73 -4.23 8.29 -17.66
CA LEU A 73 -4.58 6.87 -17.85
C LEU A 73 -5.92 6.71 -18.55
N GLU A 74 -6.93 7.48 -18.15
CA GLU A 74 -8.24 7.48 -18.82
C GLU A 74 -8.11 7.94 -20.29
N ARG A 75 -7.27 8.93 -20.55
CA ARG A 75 -7.08 9.48 -21.90
C ARG A 75 -6.30 8.55 -22.84
N PHE A 76 -5.23 7.91 -22.36
CA PHE A 76 -4.30 7.15 -23.19
C PHE A 76 -4.50 5.63 -23.13
N GLY A 77 -5.35 5.15 -22.22
CA GLY A 77 -5.58 3.73 -21.97
C GLY A 77 -4.56 3.12 -20.99
N ALA A 78 -4.99 2.10 -20.26
CA ALA A 78 -4.19 1.44 -19.23
C ALA A 78 -2.92 0.80 -19.80
N ARG A 79 -2.99 0.21 -20.99
CA ARG A 79 -1.84 -0.46 -21.64
C ARG A 79 -0.67 0.49 -21.85
N ARG A 80 -0.92 1.60 -22.53
CA ARG A 80 0.13 2.57 -22.89
C ARG A 80 0.62 3.34 -21.67
N TRP A 81 -0.31 3.67 -20.76
CA TRP A 81 0.05 4.46 -19.59
C TRP A 81 0.84 3.66 -18.56
N PHE A 82 0.46 2.41 -18.27
CA PHE A 82 1.27 1.55 -17.40
C PHE A 82 2.65 1.28 -18.00
N ALA A 83 2.74 1.06 -19.31
CA ALA A 83 4.03 0.91 -19.98
C ALA A 83 4.91 2.17 -19.80
N ARG A 84 4.34 3.37 -19.95
CA ARG A 84 5.05 4.64 -19.70
C ARG A 84 5.52 4.74 -18.25
N ILE A 85 4.63 4.49 -17.29
CA ILE A 85 4.97 4.48 -15.87
C ILE A 85 6.16 3.54 -15.65
N MET A 86 6.05 2.29 -16.11
CA MET A 86 7.07 1.26 -15.88
C MET A 86 8.44 1.58 -16.45
N ILE A 87 8.50 2.09 -17.69
CA ILE A 87 9.79 2.45 -18.29
C ILE A 87 10.42 3.65 -17.60
N THR A 88 9.63 4.69 -17.27
CA THR A 88 10.15 5.89 -16.60
C THR A 88 10.57 5.62 -15.17
N TRP A 89 9.75 4.90 -14.40
CA TRP A 89 10.04 4.49 -13.03
C TRP A 89 11.26 3.57 -12.99
N GLY A 90 11.31 2.52 -13.81
CA GLY A 90 12.47 1.62 -13.85
C GLY A 90 13.78 2.31 -14.27
N ALA A 91 13.72 3.26 -15.21
CA ALA A 91 14.89 4.05 -15.60
C ALA A 91 15.39 4.96 -14.46
N ILE A 92 14.48 5.59 -13.71
CA ILE A 92 14.84 6.41 -12.54
C ILE A 92 15.40 5.52 -11.43
N THR A 93 14.81 4.35 -11.17
CA THR A 93 15.36 3.37 -10.23
C THR A 93 16.78 3.01 -10.60
N MET A 94 17.05 2.60 -11.83
CA MET A 94 18.41 2.27 -12.26
C MET A 94 19.34 3.48 -12.14
N GLY A 95 18.83 4.68 -12.42
CA GLY A 95 19.54 5.94 -12.24
C GLY A 95 19.94 6.23 -10.79
N MET A 96 19.25 5.66 -9.79
CA MET A 96 19.63 5.81 -8.37
C MET A 96 21.04 5.31 -8.09
N ALA A 97 21.55 4.35 -8.88
CA ALA A 97 22.93 3.86 -8.77
C ALA A 97 23.99 4.95 -8.98
N PHE A 98 23.63 6.10 -9.54
CA PHE A 98 24.54 7.22 -9.82
C PHE A 98 24.33 8.43 -8.92
N VAL A 99 23.56 8.28 -7.84
CA VAL A 99 23.31 9.35 -6.87
C VAL A 99 24.61 9.78 -6.19
N GLN A 100 24.76 11.10 -6.02
CA GLN A 100 25.87 11.79 -5.37
C GLN A 100 25.34 12.84 -4.37
N GLY A 101 25.51 12.57 -3.07
CA GLY A 101 25.07 13.43 -1.98
C GLY A 101 23.55 13.46 -1.77
N PRO A 102 23.10 14.17 -0.71
CA PRO A 102 21.69 14.26 -0.35
C PRO A 102 20.80 14.87 -1.44
N THR A 103 21.27 15.91 -2.14
CA THR A 103 20.43 16.65 -3.10
C THR A 103 20.03 15.79 -4.29
N SER A 104 20.96 15.06 -4.91
CA SER A 104 20.62 14.17 -6.03
C SER A 104 19.74 13.01 -5.56
N PHE A 105 19.96 12.49 -4.34
CA PHE A 105 19.08 11.50 -3.73
C PHE A 105 17.64 12.02 -3.59
N TYR A 106 17.45 13.25 -3.10
CA TYR A 106 16.14 13.87 -2.93
C TYR A 106 15.42 14.04 -4.27
N VAL A 107 16.13 14.58 -5.27
CA VAL A 107 15.59 14.79 -6.62
C VAL A 107 15.16 13.45 -7.22
N MET A 108 16.03 12.44 -7.18
CA MET A 108 15.74 11.13 -7.75
C MET A 108 14.58 10.44 -7.04
N ARG A 109 14.50 10.53 -5.70
CA ARG A 109 13.37 9.98 -4.93
C ARG A 109 12.05 10.69 -5.23
N PHE A 110 12.05 12.01 -5.37
CA PHE A 110 10.87 12.76 -5.79
C PHE A 110 10.43 12.37 -7.20
N LEU A 111 11.36 12.32 -8.16
CA LEU A 111 11.10 11.90 -9.54
C LEU A 111 10.59 10.47 -9.63
N LEU A 112 11.13 9.57 -8.81
CA LEU A 112 10.68 8.18 -8.72
C LEU A 112 9.22 8.11 -8.27
N GLY A 113 8.87 8.86 -7.21
CA GLY A 113 7.49 8.99 -6.75
C GLY A 113 6.56 9.56 -7.81
N ALA A 114 6.99 10.62 -8.49
CA ALA A 114 6.29 11.25 -9.60
C ALA A 114 6.09 10.32 -10.80
N ALA A 115 7.08 9.47 -11.11
CA ALA A 115 7.00 8.52 -12.22
C ALA A 115 6.09 7.33 -11.91
N GLU A 116 6.15 6.81 -10.67
CA GLU A 116 5.31 5.70 -10.20
C GLU A 116 3.86 6.12 -9.90
N ALA A 117 3.65 7.43 -9.71
CA ALA A 117 2.35 8.03 -9.45
C ALA A 117 1.28 7.53 -10.43
N GLY A 118 0.13 7.13 -9.89
CA GLY A 118 -1.00 6.67 -10.69
C GLY A 118 -1.00 5.18 -11.02
N PHE A 119 0.05 4.42 -10.70
CA PHE A 119 0.04 2.97 -10.93
C PHE A 119 -1.04 2.27 -10.11
N PHE A 120 -1.00 2.39 -8.77
CA PHE A 120 -2.00 1.77 -7.88
C PHE A 120 -3.45 2.23 -8.18
N PRO A 121 -3.79 3.54 -8.14
CA PRO A 121 -5.16 3.98 -8.45
C PRO A 121 -5.54 3.69 -9.90
N GLY A 122 -4.57 3.64 -10.81
CA GLY A 122 -4.79 3.21 -12.19
C GLY A 122 -5.21 1.75 -12.28
N VAL A 123 -4.62 0.86 -11.46
CA VAL A 123 -5.07 -0.53 -11.35
C VAL A 123 -6.46 -0.60 -10.72
N LEU A 124 -6.75 0.22 -9.70
CA LEU A 124 -8.10 0.30 -9.14
C LEU A 124 -9.12 0.71 -10.21
N TYR A 125 -8.83 1.75 -10.98
CA TYR A 125 -9.65 2.19 -12.10
C TYR A 125 -9.80 1.09 -13.15
N TYR A 126 -8.69 0.45 -13.53
CA TYR A 126 -8.70 -0.65 -14.48
C TYR A 126 -9.62 -1.79 -14.00
N ILE A 127 -9.57 -2.18 -12.73
CA ILE A 127 -10.49 -3.18 -12.15
C ILE A 127 -11.95 -2.75 -12.31
N THR A 128 -12.28 -1.46 -12.20
CA THR A 128 -13.66 -0.99 -12.42
C THR A 128 -14.17 -1.20 -13.85
N GLN A 129 -13.26 -1.23 -14.83
CA GLN A 129 -13.59 -1.47 -16.25
C GLN A 129 -13.83 -2.94 -16.58
N TRP A 130 -13.44 -3.86 -15.69
CA TRP A 130 -13.48 -5.31 -15.93
C TRP A 130 -14.41 -6.08 -14.99
N PHE A 131 -14.74 -5.50 -13.84
CA PHE A 131 -15.47 -6.19 -12.79
C PHE A 131 -16.67 -5.36 -12.31
N PRO A 132 -17.88 -5.97 -12.28
CA PRO A 132 -19.03 -5.41 -11.58
C PRO A 132 -18.73 -5.20 -10.09
N VAL A 133 -19.37 -4.20 -9.47
CA VAL A 133 -19.14 -3.75 -8.08
C VAL A 133 -19.14 -4.90 -7.09
N ARG A 134 -20.07 -5.85 -7.24
CA ARG A 134 -20.23 -7.03 -6.36
C ARG A 134 -19.00 -7.95 -6.32
N HIS A 135 -18.13 -7.91 -7.33
CA HIS A 135 -16.90 -8.71 -7.40
C HIS A 135 -15.64 -7.92 -7.03
N ARG A 136 -15.67 -6.59 -7.10
CA ARG A 136 -14.48 -5.72 -6.94
C ARG A 136 -13.77 -5.94 -5.60
N GLY A 137 -14.50 -6.03 -4.49
CA GLY A 137 -13.91 -6.19 -3.16
C GLY A 137 -12.99 -7.42 -3.05
N LYS A 138 -13.41 -8.56 -3.59
CA LYS A 138 -12.61 -9.78 -3.61
C LYS A 138 -11.34 -9.63 -4.46
N ILE A 139 -11.46 -9.00 -5.62
CA ILE A 139 -10.34 -8.76 -6.54
C ILE A 139 -9.34 -7.78 -5.95
N LEU A 140 -9.82 -6.72 -5.30
CA LEU A 140 -8.99 -5.75 -4.58
C LEU A 140 -8.25 -6.41 -3.42
N GLY A 141 -8.91 -7.28 -2.66
CA GLY A 141 -8.26 -8.06 -1.60
C GLY A 141 -7.11 -8.93 -2.12
N LEU A 142 -7.32 -9.63 -3.26
CA LEU A 142 -6.27 -10.41 -3.91
C LEU A 142 -5.10 -9.54 -4.38
N PHE A 143 -5.39 -8.34 -4.89
CA PHE A 143 -4.37 -7.42 -5.35
C PHE A 143 -3.56 -6.83 -4.20
N ILE A 144 -4.19 -6.45 -3.09
CA ILE A 144 -3.52 -5.86 -1.92
C ILE A 144 -2.60 -6.87 -1.21
N LEU A 145 -2.89 -8.18 -1.29
CA LEU A 145 -2.00 -9.24 -0.79
C LEU A 145 -0.59 -9.19 -1.40
N SER A 146 -0.42 -8.58 -2.57
CA SER A 146 0.90 -8.41 -3.18
C SER A 146 1.85 -7.56 -2.33
N GLN A 147 1.37 -6.57 -1.57
CA GLN A 147 2.23 -5.67 -0.80
C GLN A 147 3.10 -6.41 0.23
N PRO A 148 2.54 -7.18 1.18
CA PRO A 148 3.37 -7.91 2.13
C PRO A 148 4.19 -9.04 1.48
N ILE A 149 3.71 -9.64 0.39
CA ILE A 149 4.47 -10.63 -0.39
C ILE A 149 5.70 -10.00 -1.03
N ALA A 150 5.57 -8.81 -1.62
CA ALA A 150 6.68 -8.06 -2.19
C ALA A 150 7.74 -7.76 -1.12
N MET A 151 7.30 -7.27 0.04
CA MET A 151 8.18 -6.94 1.16
C MET A 151 8.93 -8.17 1.69
N MET A 152 8.25 -9.32 1.77
CA MET A 152 8.86 -10.61 2.11
C MET A 152 9.94 -11.03 1.10
N ILE A 153 9.68 -10.87 -0.21
CA ILE A 153 10.61 -11.27 -1.28
C ILE A 153 11.77 -10.26 -1.43
N THR A 154 11.53 -8.98 -1.15
CA THR A 154 12.54 -7.93 -1.32
C THR A 154 13.77 -8.21 -0.46
N GLY A 155 13.58 -8.72 0.75
CA GLY A 155 14.68 -8.97 1.69
C GLY A 155 15.77 -9.88 1.12
N PRO A 156 15.47 -11.14 0.79
CA PRO A 156 16.45 -12.07 0.21
C PRO A 156 17.08 -11.56 -1.09
N ILE A 157 16.28 -10.96 -1.99
CA ILE A 157 16.79 -10.38 -3.24
C ILE A 157 17.80 -9.27 -2.93
N SER A 158 17.45 -8.36 -2.03
CA SER A 158 18.30 -7.23 -1.70
C SER A 158 19.57 -7.65 -0.97
N GLY A 159 19.47 -8.58 -0.02
CA GLY A 159 20.62 -9.12 0.70
C GLY A 159 21.61 -9.84 -0.23
N GLY A 160 21.11 -10.55 -1.25
CA GLY A 160 21.94 -11.17 -2.27
C GLY A 160 22.65 -10.15 -3.18
N LEU A 161 21.92 -9.12 -3.62
CA LEU A 161 22.47 -8.06 -4.48
C LEU A 161 23.48 -7.17 -3.75
N LEU A 162 23.26 -6.87 -2.47
CA LEU A 162 24.25 -6.16 -1.65
C LEU A 162 25.55 -6.94 -1.48
N GLY A 163 25.50 -8.27 -1.55
CA GLY A 163 26.70 -9.12 -1.54
C GLY A 163 27.54 -9.05 -2.82
N MET A 164 27.09 -8.35 -3.87
CA MET A 164 27.83 -8.18 -5.14
C MET A 164 28.83 -7.00 -5.10
N GLU A 165 29.26 -6.60 -3.91
CA GLU A 165 30.24 -5.52 -3.71
C GLU A 165 31.51 -5.74 -4.54
N GLY A 166 31.92 -4.72 -5.30
CA GLY A 166 33.13 -4.73 -6.12
C GLY A 166 33.01 -5.46 -7.46
N VAL A 167 31.91 -6.18 -7.71
CA VAL A 167 31.68 -6.86 -9.00
C VAL A 167 31.52 -5.81 -10.10
N GLY A 168 32.36 -5.87 -11.14
CA GLY A 168 32.33 -4.88 -12.23
C GLY A 168 32.71 -3.45 -11.81
N GLY A 169 33.38 -3.28 -10.67
CA GLY A 169 33.78 -1.97 -10.14
C GLY A 169 32.64 -1.16 -9.53
N LEU A 170 31.49 -1.79 -9.27
CA LEU A 170 30.32 -1.15 -8.66
C LEU A 170 30.13 -1.62 -7.22
N HIS A 171 29.55 -0.74 -6.40
CA HIS A 171 29.11 -1.07 -5.05
C HIS A 171 27.82 -1.93 -5.09
N GLY A 172 27.59 -2.74 -4.05
CA GLY A 172 26.44 -3.63 -3.95
C GLY A 172 25.11 -2.89 -3.97
N TRP A 173 25.04 -1.68 -3.42
CA TRP A 173 23.84 -0.84 -3.49
C TRP A 173 23.57 -0.30 -4.91
N GLN A 174 24.59 -0.15 -5.74
CA GLN A 174 24.43 0.21 -7.15
C GLN A 174 23.84 -0.96 -7.93
N TRP A 175 24.38 -2.17 -7.72
CA TRP A 175 23.79 -3.41 -8.27
C TRP A 175 22.35 -3.61 -7.82
N LEU A 176 22.04 -3.30 -6.56
CA LEU A 176 20.70 -3.37 -6.03
C LEU A 176 19.71 -2.54 -6.87
N PHE A 177 20.01 -1.27 -7.11
CA PHE A 177 19.14 -0.40 -7.92
C PHE A 177 19.10 -0.81 -9.40
N LEU A 178 20.23 -1.18 -10.00
CA LEU A 178 20.27 -1.62 -11.39
C LEU A 178 19.40 -2.87 -11.62
N CYS A 179 19.55 -3.89 -10.76
CA CYS A 179 18.84 -5.15 -10.87
C CYS A 179 17.37 -5.07 -10.47
N ILE A 180 16.99 -4.17 -9.55
CA ILE A 180 15.58 -4.00 -9.15
C ILE A 180 14.81 -3.13 -10.16
N GLY A 181 15.45 -2.13 -10.78
CA GLY A 181 14.82 -1.30 -11.81
C GLY A 181 14.65 -2.01 -13.16
N ALA A 182 15.57 -2.92 -13.50
CA ALA A 182 15.54 -3.62 -14.79
C ALA A 182 14.24 -4.41 -15.07
N PRO A 183 13.67 -5.20 -14.12
CA PRO A 183 12.39 -5.86 -14.31
C PRO A 183 11.24 -4.94 -14.73
N ALA A 184 11.18 -3.70 -14.23
CA ALA A 184 10.15 -2.74 -14.62
C ALA A 184 10.28 -2.35 -16.11
N ILE A 185 11.50 -2.11 -16.59
CA ILE A 185 11.75 -1.82 -18.01
C ILE A 185 11.43 -3.06 -18.85
N LEU A 186 11.93 -4.24 -18.47
CA LEU A 186 11.73 -5.48 -19.23
C LEU A 186 10.25 -5.87 -19.34
N LEU A 187 9.47 -5.68 -18.28
CA LEU A 187 8.03 -5.96 -18.28
C LEU A 187 7.19 -4.93 -19.03
N THR A 188 7.78 -3.80 -19.47
CA THR A 188 7.09 -2.83 -20.33
C THR A 188 6.62 -3.49 -21.64
N TRP A 189 7.43 -4.37 -22.24
CA TRP A 189 7.06 -5.06 -23.48
C TRP A 189 5.90 -6.05 -23.28
N PRO A 190 5.92 -6.96 -22.29
CA PRO A 190 4.76 -7.78 -21.92
C PRO A 190 3.50 -6.96 -21.64
N VAL A 191 3.60 -5.82 -20.94
CA VAL A 191 2.45 -4.94 -20.68
C VAL A 191 1.84 -4.45 -21.99
N LEU A 192 2.65 -3.92 -22.90
CA LEU A 192 2.18 -3.45 -24.21
C LEU A 192 1.56 -4.57 -25.05
N ARG A 193 2.02 -5.81 -24.88
CA ARG A 193 1.60 -6.95 -25.69
C ARG A 193 0.38 -7.70 -25.15
N TRP A 194 0.24 -7.79 -23.82
CA TRP A 194 -0.72 -8.67 -23.16
C TRP A 194 -1.80 -7.96 -22.36
N LEU A 195 -1.58 -6.72 -21.90
CA LEU A 195 -2.58 -6.00 -21.13
C LEU A 195 -3.64 -5.39 -22.07
N PRO A 196 -4.91 -5.83 -22.05
CA PRO A 196 -5.96 -5.17 -22.83
C PRO A 196 -6.34 -3.80 -22.23
N ASP A 197 -6.82 -2.86 -23.04
CA ASP A 197 -7.30 -1.56 -22.53
C ASP A 197 -8.73 -1.69 -21.96
N GLY A 198 -9.57 -2.53 -22.56
CA GLY A 198 -10.86 -2.89 -22.00
C GLY A 198 -11.47 -4.18 -22.56
N PRO A 199 -12.67 -4.56 -22.09
CA PRO A 199 -13.37 -5.79 -22.51
C PRO A 199 -13.65 -5.88 -24.01
N LYS A 200 -13.73 -4.74 -24.71
CA LYS A 200 -13.96 -4.71 -26.15
C LYS A 200 -12.77 -5.25 -26.93
N ASP A 201 -11.54 -5.04 -26.43
CA ASP A 201 -10.30 -5.32 -27.16
C ASP A 201 -9.84 -6.78 -27.09
N VAL A 202 -10.48 -7.60 -26.25
CA VAL A 202 -10.04 -9.00 -26.05
C VAL A 202 -10.66 -9.96 -27.05
N LYS A 203 -9.85 -10.89 -27.55
CA LYS A 203 -10.29 -11.95 -28.48
C LYS A 203 -10.83 -13.21 -27.80
N TRP A 204 -10.63 -13.34 -26.48
CA TRP A 204 -10.98 -14.57 -25.73
C TRP A 204 -12.36 -14.50 -25.05
N MET A 205 -13.11 -13.41 -25.26
CA MET A 205 -14.51 -13.26 -24.84
C MET A 205 -15.41 -13.27 -26.05
N ASP A 206 -16.50 -14.03 -25.97
CA ASP A 206 -17.53 -14.03 -27.01
C ASP A 206 -18.30 -12.71 -27.04
N PRO A 207 -18.89 -12.30 -28.18
CA PRO A 207 -19.68 -11.07 -28.27
C PRO A 207 -20.78 -10.97 -27.21
N VAL A 208 -21.46 -12.09 -26.93
CA VAL A 208 -22.50 -12.17 -25.89
C VAL A 208 -21.95 -11.91 -24.49
N GLU A 209 -20.76 -12.45 -24.18
CA GLU A 209 -20.08 -12.22 -22.89
C GLU A 209 -19.66 -10.75 -22.75
N LYS A 210 -19.20 -10.12 -23.85
CA LYS A 210 -18.83 -8.69 -23.88
C LYS A 210 -20.03 -7.79 -23.67
N ASP A 211 -21.14 -8.07 -24.35
CA ASP A 211 -22.37 -7.28 -24.25
C ASP A 211 -23.00 -7.41 -22.86
N TRP A 212 -23.00 -8.62 -22.31
CA TRP A 212 -23.44 -8.85 -20.92
C TRP A 212 -22.60 -8.05 -19.92
N LEU A 213 -21.27 -8.12 -20.02
CA LEU A 213 -20.38 -7.40 -19.12
C LEU A 213 -20.55 -5.88 -19.25
N ALA A 214 -20.65 -5.36 -20.48
CA ALA A 214 -20.92 -3.95 -20.73
C ALA A 214 -22.26 -3.51 -20.12
N GLY A 215 -23.29 -4.36 -20.22
CA GLY A 215 -24.59 -4.14 -19.60
C GLY A 215 -24.52 -4.04 -18.08
N GLU A 216 -23.83 -4.98 -17.40
CA GLU A 216 -23.67 -4.93 -15.94
C GLU A 216 -22.83 -3.74 -15.47
N LEU A 217 -21.75 -3.40 -16.18
CA LEU A 217 -20.94 -2.22 -15.85
C LEU A 217 -21.74 -0.92 -16.01
N LYS A 218 -22.61 -0.84 -17.01
CA LYS A 218 -23.53 0.30 -17.21
C LYS A 218 -24.57 0.38 -16.10
N LYS A 219 -25.18 -0.75 -15.71
CA LYS A 219 -26.12 -0.81 -14.57
C LYS A 219 -25.46 -0.33 -13.28
N ASP A 220 -24.22 -0.75 -13.02
CA ASP A 220 -23.47 -0.30 -11.85
C ASP A 220 -23.19 1.22 -11.89
N LEU A 221 -22.84 1.76 -13.07
CA LEU A 221 -22.61 3.20 -13.25
C LEU A 221 -23.86 4.02 -12.90
N GLU A 222 -25.03 3.57 -13.38
CA GLU A 222 -26.33 4.22 -13.19
C GLU A 222 -26.83 4.06 -11.74
N ALA A 223 -26.82 2.82 -11.21
CA ALA A 223 -27.32 2.50 -9.87
C ALA A 223 -26.54 3.19 -8.75
N TYR A 224 -25.23 3.36 -8.93
CA TYR A 224 -24.36 4.00 -7.95
C TYR A 224 -24.09 5.47 -8.26
N GLY A 225 -24.73 6.06 -9.28
CA GLY A 225 -24.53 7.46 -9.65
C GLY A 225 -23.05 7.84 -9.81
N GLN A 226 -22.24 6.92 -10.35
CA GLN A 226 -20.81 7.14 -10.54
C GLN A 226 -20.63 8.19 -11.65
N THR A 227 -20.59 9.46 -11.27
CA THR A 227 -20.31 10.54 -12.22
C THR A 227 -18.84 10.46 -12.63
N ARG A 228 -18.60 10.46 -13.94
CA ARG A 228 -17.26 10.42 -14.55
C ARG A 228 -16.42 11.67 -14.22
N HIS A 229 -17.05 12.73 -13.66
CA HIS A 229 -16.47 14.06 -13.42
C HIS A 229 -16.91 14.72 -12.09
N GLY A 230 -17.18 13.96 -11.02
CA GLY A 230 -17.43 14.57 -9.72
C GLY A 230 -16.21 15.36 -9.23
N ASN A 231 -16.39 16.59 -8.71
CA ASN A 231 -15.26 17.39 -8.22
C ASN A 231 -14.64 16.71 -6.98
N PRO A 232 -13.42 16.13 -7.08
CA PRO A 232 -12.80 15.40 -5.97
C PRO A 232 -12.53 16.29 -4.76
N LEU A 233 -12.45 17.62 -4.96
CA LEU A 233 -12.27 18.59 -3.88
C LEU A 233 -13.46 18.66 -2.91
N HIS A 234 -14.63 18.18 -3.31
CA HIS A 234 -15.77 18.12 -2.39
C HIS A 234 -15.55 17.10 -1.27
N ALA A 235 -14.80 16.02 -1.53
CA ALA A 235 -14.43 15.04 -0.51
C ALA A 235 -13.52 15.64 0.58
N LEU A 236 -12.71 16.66 0.24
CA LEU A 236 -11.87 17.39 1.20
C LEU A 236 -12.66 18.15 2.26
N LYS A 237 -13.96 18.39 2.04
CA LYS A 237 -14.85 19.07 2.99
C LYS A 237 -15.71 18.11 3.82
N ASP A 238 -15.79 16.84 3.46
CA ASP A 238 -16.58 15.87 4.22
C ASP A 238 -15.82 15.45 5.48
N LYS A 239 -16.33 15.90 6.63
CA LYS A 239 -15.76 15.60 7.96
C LYS A 239 -15.60 14.10 8.22
N ARG A 240 -16.45 13.25 7.63
CA ARG A 240 -16.37 11.79 7.79
C ARG A 240 -15.19 11.22 7.01
N VAL A 241 -14.95 11.72 5.80
CA VAL A 241 -13.81 11.33 4.97
C VAL A 241 -12.51 11.77 5.64
N LEU A 242 -12.44 13.02 6.11
CA LEU A 242 -11.27 13.53 6.83
C LEU A 242 -10.99 12.75 8.13
N LEU A 243 -12.04 12.40 8.89
CA LEU A 243 -11.89 11.61 10.10
C LEU A 243 -11.40 10.19 9.82
N LEU A 244 -11.91 9.54 8.76
CA LEU A 244 -11.42 8.23 8.33
C LEU A 244 -9.99 8.30 7.77
N ALA A 245 -9.64 9.37 7.06
CA ALA A 245 -8.29 9.61 6.57
C ALA A 245 -7.30 9.77 7.74
N LEU A 246 -7.65 10.57 8.75
CA LEU A 246 -6.88 10.70 9.98
C LEU A 246 -6.80 9.37 10.74
N PHE A 247 -7.86 8.56 10.72
CA PHE A 247 -7.89 7.25 11.35
C PHE A 247 -7.00 6.22 10.63
N TYR A 248 -6.83 6.34 9.31
CA TYR A 248 -5.95 5.44 8.54
C TYR A 248 -4.47 5.82 8.67
N LEU A 249 -4.18 7.11 8.88
CA LEU A 249 -2.83 7.66 8.89
C LEU A 249 -1.86 6.92 9.84
N PRO A 250 -2.20 6.58 11.10
CA PRO A 250 -1.31 5.83 12.00
C PRO A 250 -0.78 4.51 11.43
N VAL A 251 -1.64 3.77 10.71
CA VAL A 251 -1.28 2.47 10.12
C VAL A 251 -0.30 2.69 8.98
N THR A 252 -0.60 3.61 8.07
CA THR A 252 0.28 3.91 6.92
C THR A 252 1.63 4.46 7.35
N LEU A 253 1.66 5.36 8.34
CA LEU A 253 2.86 5.93 8.92
C LEU A 253 3.73 4.82 9.53
N SER A 254 3.12 3.89 10.28
CA SER A 254 3.85 2.77 10.88
C SER A 254 4.32 1.74 9.84
N ILE A 255 3.54 1.43 8.82
CA ILE A 255 3.94 0.48 7.75
C ILE A 255 5.18 1.00 7.01
N TYR A 256 5.15 2.25 6.54
CA TYR A 256 6.25 2.81 5.77
C TYR A 256 7.43 3.21 6.65
N GLY A 257 7.15 3.79 7.83
CA GLY A 257 8.17 4.13 8.82
C GLY A 257 8.95 2.89 9.27
N LEU A 258 8.26 1.81 9.63
CA LEU A 258 8.94 0.56 9.98
C LEU A 258 9.60 -0.07 8.75
N GLY A 259 8.87 -0.22 7.63
CA GLY A 259 9.33 -0.97 6.47
C GLY A 259 10.64 -0.44 5.86
N LEU A 260 10.80 0.88 5.81
CA LEU A 260 11.99 1.53 5.25
C LEU A 260 13.20 1.55 6.20
N TRP A 261 12.99 1.25 7.48
CA TRP A 261 14.04 1.21 8.50
C TRP A 261 14.30 -0.21 9.03
N LEU A 262 13.43 -1.17 8.69
CA LEU A 262 13.51 -2.56 9.13
C LEU A 262 14.85 -3.21 8.78
N PRO A 263 15.42 -3.08 7.57
CA PRO A 263 16.73 -3.68 7.28
C PRO A 263 17.84 -3.12 8.18
N THR A 264 17.79 -1.83 8.51
CA THR A 264 18.73 -1.20 9.45
C THR A 264 18.58 -1.77 10.86
N LEU A 265 17.34 -1.97 11.33
CA LEU A 265 17.09 -2.63 12.63
C LEU A 265 17.64 -4.05 12.66
N ILE A 266 17.34 -4.84 11.62
CA ILE A 266 17.80 -6.23 11.55
C ILE A 266 19.33 -6.31 11.42
N LYS A 267 19.97 -5.37 10.71
CA LYS A 267 21.44 -5.34 10.58
C LYS A 267 22.14 -5.15 11.94
N GLN A 268 21.50 -4.48 12.90
CA GLN A 268 22.02 -4.34 14.27
C GLN A 268 22.07 -5.66 15.03
N PHE A 269 21.34 -6.69 14.60
CA PHE A 269 21.40 -8.03 15.21
C PHE A 269 22.71 -8.75 14.87
N GLY A 270 23.46 -8.23 13.90
CA GLY A 270 24.66 -8.84 13.36
C GLY A 270 24.37 -9.76 12.17
N GLY A 271 25.45 -10.19 11.50
CA GLY A 271 25.39 -11.08 10.34
C GLY A 271 25.62 -10.39 8.99
N SER A 272 25.69 -11.21 7.94
CA SER A 272 25.86 -10.76 6.57
C SER A 272 24.60 -10.09 6.02
N ASP A 273 24.73 -9.34 4.93
CA ASP A 273 23.57 -8.70 4.27
C ASP A 273 22.54 -9.72 3.78
N LEU A 274 23.00 -10.89 3.39
CA LEU A 274 22.13 -12.01 3.03
C LEU A 274 21.27 -12.45 4.22
N VAL A 275 21.89 -12.63 5.39
CA VAL A 275 21.18 -12.98 6.63
C VAL A 275 20.19 -11.86 7.00
N THR A 276 20.60 -10.60 6.95
CA THR A 276 19.73 -9.45 7.16
C THR A 276 18.53 -9.45 6.20
N GLY A 277 18.76 -9.80 4.94
CA GLY A 277 17.73 -9.96 3.91
C GLY A 277 16.69 -11.03 4.27
N PHE A 278 17.13 -12.24 4.61
CA PHE A 278 16.23 -13.33 5.00
C PHE A 278 15.48 -13.03 6.30
N VAL A 279 16.16 -12.50 7.32
CA VAL A 279 15.53 -12.18 8.60
C VAL A 279 14.51 -11.04 8.46
N SER A 280 14.77 -10.06 7.60
CA SER A 280 13.82 -8.98 7.29
C SER A 280 12.54 -9.47 6.62
N ALA A 281 12.54 -10.66 6.00
CA ALA A 281 11.34 -11.25 5.41
C ALA A 281 10.36 -11.81 6.45
N VAL A 282 10.87 -12.23 7.62
CA VAL A 282 10.10 -12.95 8.64
C VAL A 282 8.87 -12.18 9.13
N PRO A 283 8.97 -10.88 9.52
CA PRO A 283 7.78 -10.15 9.98
C PRO A 283 6.66 -10.10 8.94
N TYR A 284 6.99 -9.99 7.66
CA TYR A 284 6.00 -9.91 6.59
C TYR A 284 5.23 -11.23 6.40
N ILE A 285 5.82 -12.38 6.73
CA ILE A 285 5.09 -13.67 6.78
C ILE A 285 3.94 -13.58 7.77
N PHE A 286 4.19 -13.05 8.97
CA PHE A 286 3.17 -12.84 9.99
C PHE A 286 2.16 -11.76 9.58
N GLY A 287 2.60 -10.75 8.84
CA GLY A 287 1.72 -9.79 8.16
C GLY A 287 0.70 -10.46 7.22
N ILE A 288 1.16 -11.39 6.37
CA ILE A 288 0.30 -12.18 5.47
C ILE A 288 -0.69 -13.04 6.28
N VAL A 289 -0.21 -13.70 7.34
CA VAL A 289 -1.07 -14.52 8.21
C VAL A 289 -2.19 -13.67 8.83
N GLY A 290 -1.87 -12.51 9.36
CA GLY A 290 -2.86 -11.58 9.94
C GLY A 290 -3.88 -11.10 8.91
N LEU A 291 -3.40 -10.68 7.74
CA LEU A 291 -4.23 -10.25 6.61
C LEU A 291 -5.21 -11.34 6.14
N LEU A 292 -4.84 -12.61 6.25
CA LEU A 292 -5.73 -13.73 5.93
C LEU A 292 -6.71 -14.03 7.09
N ILE A 293 -6.26 -14.09 8.33
CA ILE A 293 -7.10 -14.60 9.44
C ILE A 293 -8.04 -13.53 9.99
N VAL A 294 -7.54 -12.33 10.25
CA VAL A 294 -8.23 -11.33 11.06
C VAL A 294 -9.50 -10.76 10.41
N PRO A 295 -9.53 -10.45 9.09
CA PRO A 295 -10.76 -9.98 8.43
C PRO A 295 -11.90 -10.99 8.55
N ARG A 296 -11.61 -12.29 8.42
CA ARG A 296 -12.61 -13.36 8.54
C ARG A 296 -13.18 -13.44 9.95
N SER A 297 -12.34 -13.22 10.97
CA SER A 297 -12.79 -13.14 12.36
C SER A 297 -13.69 -11.91 12.58
N SER A 298 -13.26 -10.75 12.08
CA SER A 298 -14.01 -9.50 12.21
C SER A 298 -15.39 -9.59 11.53
N ASP A 299 -15.45 -10.21 10.34
CA ASP A 299 -16.71 -10.46 9.62
C ASP A 299 -17.61 -11.46 10.37
N ARG A 300 -17.05 -12.56 10.91
CA ARG A 300 -17.82 -13.57 11.66
C ARG A 300 -18.44 -13.00 12.94
N LEU A 301 -17.70 -12.15 13.65
CA LEU A 301 -18.13 -11.52 14.89
C LEU A 301 -18.92 -10.23 14.67
N ASN A 302 -18.97 -9.74 13.41
CA ASN A 302 -19.52 -8.45 13.03
C ASN A 302 -19.00 -7.28 13.89
N ASP A 303 -17.76 -7.41 14.37
CA ASP A 303 -17.11 -6.43 15.24
C ASP A 303 -15.83 -5.92 14.56
N ARG A 304 -15.92 -4.75 13.95
CA ARG A 304 -14.77 -4.12 13.28
C ARG A 304 -13.94 -3.27 14.24
N TYR A 305 -14.61 -2.55 15.13
CA TYR A 305 -13.95 -1.58 16.00
C TYR A 305 -13.23 -2.26 17.17
N GLY A 306 -13.78 -3.33 17.75
CA GLY A 306 -13.07 -4.10 18.76
C GLY A 306 -11.83 -4.79 18.19
N HIS A 307 -11.93 -5.37 16.98
CA HIS A 307 -10.76 -5.91 16.29
C HIS A 307 -9.71 -4.82 16.00
N LEU A 308 -10.10 -3.67 15.47
CA LEU A 308 -9.17 -2.56 15.24
C LEU A 308 -8.51 -2.09 16.54
N ALA A 309 -9.28 -1.93 17.63
CA ALA A 309 -8.74 -1.54 18.93
C ALA A 309 -7.69 -2.54 19.44
N VAL A 310 -8.00 -3.83 19.39
CA VAL A 310 -7.05 -4.90 19.79
C VAL A 310 -5.79 -4.86 18.93
N LEU A 311 -5.93 -4.72 17.61
CA LEU A 311 -4.78 -4.65 16.71
C LEU A 311 -3.92 -3.40 16.95
N TYR A 312 -4.52 -2.25 17.25
CA TYR A 312 -3.76 -1.05 17.62
C TYR A 312 -2.99 -1.25 18.93
N VAL A 313 -3.59 -1.90 19.94
CA VAL A 313 -2.89 -2.26 21.19
C VAL A 313 -1.72 -3.20 20.90
N ILE A 314 -1.95 -4.25 20.13
CA ILE A 314 -0.91 -5.21 19.72
C ILE A 314 0.23 -4.50 18.98
N GLY A 315 -0.09 -3.60 18.05
CA GLY A 315 0.90 -2.82 17.30
C GLY A 315 1.69 -1.86 18.19
N ALA A 316 1.03 -1.16 19.10
CA ALA A 316 1.68 -0.24 20.04
C ALA A 316 2.63 -0.98 20.99
N LEU A 317 2.16 -2.08 21.60
CA LEU A 317 2.96 -2.93 22.48
C LEU A 317 4.11 -3.59 21.72
N GLY A 318 3.86 -4.12 20.51
CA GLY A 318 4.89 -4.73 19.68
C GLY A 318 6.00 -3.73 19.32
N LEU A 319 5.66 -2.50 18.94
CA LEU A 319 6.63 -1.45 18.66
C LEU A 319 7.43 -1.07 19.91
N PHE A 320 6.75 -0.87 21.05
CA PHE A 320 7.40 -0.57 22.32
C PHE A 320 8.37 -1.69 22.75
N LEU A 321 7.92 -2.94 22.71
CA LEU A 321 8.71 -4.11 23.06
C LEU A 321 9.90 -4.28 22.10
N SER A 322 9.71 -4.08 20.79
CA SER A 322 10.80 -4.16 19.82
C SER A 322 11.90 -3.12 20.08
N ALA A 323 11.55 -1.97 20.63
CA ALA A 323 12.48 -0.91 21.01
C ALA A 323 13.16 -1.16 22.36
N TYR A 324 12.43 -1.73 23.33
CA TYR A 324 12.89 -1.95 24.70
C TYR A 324 13.72 -3.22 24.87
N LEU A 325 13.34 -4.30 24.20
CA LEU A 325 14.05 -5.57 24.26
C LEU A 325 15.42 -5.43 23.59
N THR A 326 16.43 -6.13 24.10
CA THR A 326 17.80 -6.12 23.54
C THR A 326 18.19 -7.45 22.90
N VAL A 327 17.42 -8.51 23.15
CA VAL A 327 17.67 -9.85 22.60
C VAL A 327 17.10 -9.92 21.17
N PRO A 328 17.92 -10.18 20.13
CA PRO A 328 17.50 -10.13 18.73
C PRO A 328 16.26 -10.98 18.40
N VAL A 329 16.19 -12.19 18.95
CA VAL A 329 15.05 -13.10 18.71
C VAL A 329 13.75 -12.54 19.27
N LEU A 330 13.80 -11.92 20.46
CA LEU A 330 12.61 -11.31 21.08
C LEU A 330 12.21 -10.02 20.36
N GLN A 331 13.18 -9.22 19.91
CA GLN A 331 12.91 -8.06 19.06
C GLN A 331 12.23 -8.47 17.75
N LEU A 332 12.73 -9.52 17.08
CA LEU A 332 12.12 -10.05 15.86
C LEU A 332 10.70 -10.58 16.08
N ALA A 333 10.46 -11.26 17.20
CA ALA A 333 9.12 -11.71 17.58
C ALA A 333 8.16 -10.52 17.77
N ALA A 334 8.62 -9.45 18.44
CA ALA A 334 7.85 -8.23 18.61
C ALA A 334 7.57 -7.54 17.25
N LEU A 335 8.57 -7.43 16.37
CA LEU A 335 8.40 -6.89 15.01
C LEU A 335 7.45 -7.72 14.15
N SER A 336 7.44 -9.03 14.32
CA SER A 336 6.51 -9.93 13.64
C SER A 336 5.07 -9.72 14.09
N LEU A 337 4.87 -9.48 15.40
CA LEU A 337 3.57 -9.11 15.96
C LEU A 337 3.11 -7.73 15.45
N VAL A 338 4.03 -6.77 15.30
CA VAL A 338 3.73 -5.48 14.67
C VAL A 338 3.27 -5.66 13.23
N ALA A 339 4.00 -6.40 12.42
CA ALA A 339 3.61 -6.65 11.03
C ALA A 339 2.24 -7.33 10.94
N PHE A 340 1.97 -8.37 11.76
CA PHE A 340 0.65 -8.98 11.88
C PHE A 340 -0.43 -7.92 12.16
N SER A 341 -0.20 -7.01 13.11
CA SER A 341 -1.16 -5.98 13.49
C SER A 341 -1.43 -4.96 12.39
N LEU A 342 -0.40 -4.44 11.73
CA LEU A 342 -0.51 -3.35 10.76
C LEU A 342 -1.23 -3.78 9.47
N PHE A 343 -0.89 -4.95 8.94
CA PHE A 343 -1.54 -5.48 7.74
C PHE A 343 -2.98 -5.91 8.03
N SER A 344 -3.26 -6.46 9.23
CA SER A 344 -4.62 -6.76 9.68
C SER A 344 -5.47 -5.49 9.85
N CYS A 345 -4.90 -4.43 10.45
CA CYS A 345 -5.56 -3.14 10.59
C CYS A 345 -5.96 -2.58 9.24
N THR A 346 -5.05 -2.63 8.26
CA THR A 346 -5.32 -2.17 6.89
C THR A 346 -6.53 -2.90 6.30
N ALA A 347 -6.56 -4.22 6.42
CA ALA A 347 -7.64 -5.04 5.88
C ALA A 347 -9.01 -4.75 6.50
N VAL A 348 -9.07 -4.67 7.84
CA VAL A 348 -10.32 -4.39 8.56
C VAL A 348 -10.76 -2.95 8.32
N PHE A 349 -9.83 -1.99 8.33
CA PHE A 349 -10.12 -0.57 8.09
C PHE A 349 -10.79 -0.36 6.73
N TRP A 350 -10.29 -0.99 5.66
CA TRP A 350 -10.83 -0.81 4.31
C TRP A 350 -12.24 -1.38 4.11
N THR A 351 -12.81 -2.06 5.11
CA THR A 351 -14.23 -2.44 5.13
C THR A 351 -15.15 -1.31 5.66
N LEU A 352 -14.61 -0.28 6.31
CA LEU A 352 -15.38 0.81 6.93
C LEU A 352 -15.93 1.86 5.95
N PRO A 353 -15.16 2.39 4.96
CA PRO A 353 -15.64 3.48 4.11
C PRO A 353 -16.95 3.15 3.37
N GLY A 354 -17.10 1.91 2.90
CA GLY A 354 -18.30 1.45 2.20
C GLY A 354 -19.57 1.44 3.05
N ARG A 355 -19.47 1.63 4.37
CA ARG A 355 -20.62 1.72 5.28
C ARG A 355 -21.17 3.13 5.41
N PHE A 356 -20.34 4.15 5.15
CA PHE A 356 -20.69 5.55 5.34
C PHE A 356 -20.94 6.30 4.03
N PHE A 357 -20.44 5.75 2.93
CA PHE A 357 -20.54 6.37 1.62
C PHE A 357 -21.13 5.39 0.61
N ALA A 358 -22.02 5.91 -0.23
CA ALA A 358 -22.55 5.22 -1.39
C ALA A 358 -22.20 6.01 -2.66
N GLY A 359 -22.05 5.30 -3.77
CA GLY A 359 -21.91 5.92 -5.09
C GLY A 359 -20.63 6.71 -5.36
N ALA A 360 -20.72 7.76 -6.17
CA ALA A 360 -19.57 8.60 -6.54
C ALA A 360 -18.85 9.22 -5.33
N SER A 361 -19.60 9.59 -4.27
CA SER A 361 -19.03 10.15 -3.04
C SER A 361 -18.11 9.15 -2.32
N ALA A 362 -18.43 7.84 -2.39
CA ALA A 362 -17.60 6.79 -1.82
C ALA A 362 -16.25 6.66 -2.55
N ALA A 363 -16.25 6.70 -3.87
CA ALA A 363 -15.03 6.61 -4.67
C ALA A 363 -14.09 7.79 -4.40
N ALA A 364 -14.61 9.01 -4.39
CA ALA A 364 -13.83 10.21 -4.08
C ALA A 364 -13.30 10.20 -2.63
N GLY A 365 -14.13 9.76 -1.67
CA GLY A 365 -13.72 9.63 -0.27
C GLY A 365 -12.62 8.59 -0.06
N ILE A 366 -12.75 7.41 -0.69
CA ILE A 366 -11.74 6.34 -0.65
C ILE A 366 -10.41 6.82 -1.24
N ALA A 367 -10.44 7.50 -2.38
CA ALA A 367 -9.25 8.06 -3.00
C ALA A 367 -8.56 9.08 -2.08
N LEU A 368 -9.33 9.96 -1.44
CA LEU A 368 -8.78 10.95 -0.51
C LEU A 368 -8.18 10.28 0.74
N ILE A 369 -8.85 9.29 1.32
CA ILE A 369 -8.33 8.52 2.47
C ILE A 369 -6.99 7.87 2.12
N ASN A 370 -6.88 7.26 0.93
CA ASN A 370 -5.64 6.66 0.47
C ASN A 370 -4.54 7.72 0.28
N SER A 371 -4.87 8.83 -0.38
CA SER A 371 -3.93 9.93 -0.66
C SER A 371 -3.36 10.54 0.63
N VAL A 372 -4.21 10.79 1.63
CA VAL A 372 -3.77 11.26 2.95
C VAL A 372 -2.95 10.18 3.68
N GLY A 373 -3.34 8.91 3.56
CA GLY A 373 -2.55 7.78 4.06
C GLY A 373 -1.13 7.73 3.47
N ASN A 374 -0.97 8.02 2.17
CA ASN A 374 0.35 8.07 1.55
C ASN A 374 1.24 9.17 2.14
N LEU A 375 0.69 10.27 2.69
CA LEU A 375 1.47 11.26 3.43
C LEU A 375 2.07 10.69 4.72
N GLY A 376 1.48 9.64 5.29
CA GLY A 376 2.10 8.85 6.37
C GLY A 376 3.44 8.25 5.95
N GLY A 377 3.60 7.91 4.66
CA GLY A 377 4.86 7.47 4.07
C GLY A 377 5.92 8.57 3.96
N TYR A 378 5.53 9.84 3.98
CA TYR A 378 6.47 10.95 4.13
C TYR A 378 6.87 11.14 5.60
N ILE A 379 5.88 11.28 6.47
CA ILE A 379 6.09 11.64 7.88
C ILE A 379 6.85 10.55 8.63
N GLY A 380 6.50 9.28 8.45
CA GLY A 380 7.09 8.16 9.21
C GLY A 380 8.61 8.07 9.05
N PRO A 381 9.13 7.85 7.83
CA PRO A 381 10.57 7.75 7.59
C PRO A 381 11.34 9.03 7.93
N PHE A 382 10.74 10.21 7.68
CA PHE A 382 11.35 11.50 8.01
C PHE A 382 11.55 11.67 9.51
N VAL A 383 10.49 11.47 10.31
CA VAL A 383 10.56 11.63 11.77
C VAL A 383 11.49 10.60 12.39
N ILE A 384 11.47 9.34 11.93
CA ILE A 384 12.42 8.31 12.41
C ILE A 384 13.86 8.71 12.10
N GLY A 385 14.14 9.18 10.89
CA GLY A 385 15.49 9.63 10.51
C GLY A 385 15.97 10.80 11.35
N TRP A 386 15.12 11.81 11.52
CA TRP A 386 15.42 12.96 12.36
C TRP A 386 15.66 12.58 13.83
N LEU A 387 14.79 11.76 14.42
CA LEU A 387 14.93 11.28 15.80
C LEU A 387 16.20 10.45 15.98
N LYS A 388 16.52 9.56 15.03
CA LYS A 388 17.74 8.77 15.10
C LYS A 388 18.98 9.66 15.00
N GLU A 389 18.98 10.68 14.14
CA GLU A 389 20.13 11.58 13.97
C GLU A 389 20.43 12.37 15.25
N ILE A 390 19.41 12.91 15.91
CA ILE A 390 19.62 13.69 17.14
C ILE A 390 19.91 12.82 18.37
N THR A 391 19.39 11.59 18.43
CA THR A 391 19.53 10.71 19.62
C THR A 391 20.60 9.64 19.47
N GLY A 392 21.09 9.40 18.26
CA GLY A 392 21.96 8.27 17.92
C GLY A 392 21.28 6.89 17.99
N ASN A 393 20.00 6.81 18.36
CA ASN A 393 19.33 5.55 18.66
C ASN A 393 18.02 5.38 17.86
N LEU A 394 17.95 4.32 17.05
CA LEU A 394 16.78 3.99 16.23
C LEU A 394 15.55 3.56 17.05
N ALA A 395 15.73 3.14 18.32
CA ALA A 395 14.65 2.82 19.24
C ALA A 395 13.70 4.01 19.49
N THR A 396 14.21 5.25 19.42
CA THR A 396 13.40 6.47 19.59
C THR A 396 12.34 6.61 18.49
N GLY A 397 12.68 6.26 17.26
CA GLY A 397 11.73 6.18 16.15
C GLY A 397 10.65 5.13 16.38
N LEU A 398 11.00 3.98 16.97
CA LEU A 398 10.04 2.93 17.32
C LEU A 398 9.09 3.34 18.46
N TYR A 399 9.60 4.05 19.48
CA TYR A 399 8.75 4.63 20.52
C TYR A 399 7.79 5.68 19.96
N PHE A 400 8.24 6.51 19.03
CA PHE A 400 7.38 7.44 18.30
C PHE A 400 6.26 6.69 17.56
N LEU A 401 6.59 5.64 16.79
CA LEU A 401 5.57 4.82 16.11
C LEU A 401 4.61 4.15 17.09
N SER A 402 5.09 3.71 18.27
CA SER A 402 4.23 3.16 19.33
C SER A 402 3.21 4.21 19.80
N GLY A 403 3.63 5.46 20.02
CA GLY A 403 2.74 6.58 20.32
C GLY A 403 1.72 6.84 19.21
N VAL A 404 2.15 6.77 17.95
CA VAL A 404 1.25 6.89 16.78
C VAL A 404 0.18 5.79 16.78
N MET A 405 0.54 4.56 17.13
CA MET A 405 -0.43 3.46 17.24
C MET A 405 -1.43 3.66 18.40
N ILE A 406 -1.00 4.26 19.52
CA ILE A 406 -1.90 4.68 20.60
C ILE A 406 -2.87 5.77 20.11
N CYS A 407 -2.41 6.73 19.29
CA CYS A 407 -3.31 7.69 18.65
C CYS A 407 -4.35 6.98 17.77
N GLY A 408 -3.96 5.95 17.02
CA GLY A 408 -4.88 5.10 16.26
C GLY A 408 -5.93 4.38 17.14
N LEU A 409 -5.53 3.88 18.30
CA LEU A 409 -6.44 3.31 19.29
C LEU A 409 -7.48 4.34 19.77
N ILE A 410 -7.02 5.54 20.11
CA ILE A 410 -7.91 6.64 20.54
C ILE A 410 -8.89 7.01 19.41
N LEU A 411 -8.38 7.13 18.18
CA LEU A 411 -9.18 7.42 17.00
C LEU A 411 -10.21 6.33 16.72
N THR A 412 -9.93 5.06 17.02
CA THR A 412 -10.93 3.98 16.94
C THR A 412 -12.16 4.30 17.79
N GLY A 413 -11.95 4.74 19.04
CA GLY A 413 -13.03 5.16 19.93
C GLY A 413 -13.77 6.41 19.46
N VAL A 414 -13.05 7.39 18.91
CA VAL A 414 -13.65 8.62 18.34
C VAL A 414 -14.51 8.30 17.12
N VAL A 415 -13.99 7.55 16.16
CA VAL A 415 -14.71 7.15 14.94
C VAL A 415 -15.97 6.36 15.29
N TYR A 416 -15.86 5.40 16.21
CA TYR A 416 -17.01 4.63 16.70
C TYR A 416 -18.10 5.54 17.29
N ARG A 417 -17.73 6.49 18.15
CA ARG A 417 -18.69 7.42 18.77
C ARG A 417 -19.31 8.40 17.77
N VAL A 418 -18.52 8.91 16.82
CA VAL A 418 -18.94 9.99 15.91
C VAL A 418 -19.72 9.46 14.71
N LEU A 419 -19.26 8.37 14.09
CA LEU A 419 -19.83 7.86 12.84
C LEU A 419 -20.85 6.74 13.08
N GLU A 420 -20.52 5.77 13.94
CA GLU A 420 -21.34 4.57 14.13
C GLU A 420 -22.53 4.84 15.06
N ARG A 421 -22.30 5.43 16.24
CA ARG A 421 -23.35 5.67 17.24
C ARG A 421 -24.45 6.62 16.75
N LYS A 422 -24.17 7.46 15.76
CA LYS A 422 -25.15 8.36 15.11
C LYS A 422 -25.94 7.71 13.98
N HIS A 423 -25.48 6.58 13.43
CA HIS A 423 -26.15 5.84 12.35
C HIS A 423 -26.95 4.62 12.83
N VAL A 424 -26.87 4.28 14.12
CA VAL A 424 -27.87 3.41 14.75
C VAL A 424 -29.18 4.20 14.79
N LEU A 425 -30.03 4.00 13.78
CA LEU A 425 -31.44 4.38 13.84
C LEU A 425 -32.01 3.87 15.18
N PRO A 426 -32.82 4.65 15.90
CA PRO A 426 -33.48 4.15 17.09
C PRO A 426 -34.28 2.89 16.70
N GLU A 427 -34.12 1.80 17.44
CA GLU A 427 -34.88 0.55 17.28
C GLU A 427 -36.41 0.76 17.34
N SER A 428 -36.87 1.96 17.71
CA SER A 428 -38.29 2.31 17.85
C SER A 428 -39.08 2.47 16.55
N LYS A 429 -38.47 2.40 15.34
CA LYS A 429 -39.23 2.48 14.07
C LYS A 429 -39.51 1.16 13.35
N PHE A 430 -38.88 0.04 13.74
CA PHE A 430 -39.25 -1.28 13.20
C PHE A 430 -40.38 -1.96 13.99
N ALA A 431 -40.52 -1.68 15.28
CA ALA A 431 -41.55 -2.27 16.13
C ALA A 431 -42.97 -1.72 15.90
N ALA A 432 -43.12 -0.56 15.25
CA ALA A 432 -44.43 0.03 14.95
C ALA A 432 -45.10 -0.56 13.69
N SER A 433 -44.32 -1.02 12.70
CA SER A 433 -44.89 -1.64 11.49
C SER A 433 -45.35 -3.09 11.70
N ALA A 434 -44.85 -3.76 12.75
CA ALA A 434 -45.21 -5.14 13.08
C ALA A 434 -46.42 -5.26 14.05
N ARG A 435 -46.95 -4.13 14.55
CA ARG A 435 -48.10 -4.11 15.48
C ARG A 435 -49.39 -3.53 14.89
N SER A 436 -49.36 -2.96 13.67
CA SER A 436 -50.58 -2.48 12.99
C SER A 436 -51.16 -3.49 12.00
N SER A 437 -50.68 -4.73 11.99
CA SER A 437 -51.15 -5.81 11.11
C SER A 437 -51.52 -7.08 11.89
N ARG A 438 -52.06 -6.92 13.11
CA ARG A 438 -52.76 -7.98 13.83
C ARG A 438 -54.19 -7.59 14.07
#